data_AF-A0A1G8EKT7-F1
#
_entry.id   AF-A0A1G8EKT7-F1
#
_cell.length_a   1.000
_cell.length_b   1.000
_cell.length_c   1.000
_cell.angle_alpha   90.00
_cell.angle_beta   90.00
_cell.angle_gamma   90.00
#
_symmetry.space_group_name_H-M   'P 1'
#
loop_
_entity.id
_entity.type
_entity.pdbx_description
1 polymer ?
#
loop_
_entity_poly.entity_id
_entity_poly.type
_entity_poly.pdbx_seq_one_letter_code
_entity_poly.pdbx_strand_id
1 'polypeptide(L)'
;MNSILFIVILTQFTYSEAKISTNLQQQIESLTYRPLNGSTNLMIAIDSLNNTWIKGKFEKENIYAPIIFQIPNAHIFSYDMYIYNRNDLHYIEPNLNSRDNLVRSRYAQYYIITDNQTYYLNLHQNTIENLKVIATERSLFAAYEAKQLLYIGYYYGIATLSIIINFIFYFIFRDKRFLSYTALQFCIFVSLFYEDGMIYYISNGQFQMKYLLAWNVPITSLLACLFTVHFLDSKKYFKQYKVIFISLFSITFLASLIFTFFPHQFVLDLITILSFISPFFCLILAATLIKKNIYARFLLISFGVMILFAIGFVLFMNINMEQFSYFNINTFRFVSALETIIITFAIIYRVKDLQDLNQIYREEIDNYLIVLDRKSEEIKNKKQISPLDSLKIKYNLTNRETEVLTCLWEGMSNIQISEKLFISVSTVKYHVKNLYTKLEINNRSEALYLKKTYSK
;
A
#
# COMPACT_ATOMS: atom_id res chain seq x y z
N MET A 1 41.23 32.14 -35.91
CA MET A 1 41.11 32.19 -34.43
C MET A 1 40.10 31.19 -33.85
N ASN A 2 39.32 30.44 -34.65
CA ASN A 2 38.31 29.49 -34.15
C ASN A 2 38.72 28.00 -34.17
N SER A 3 39.84 27.64 -34.82
CA SER A 3 40.36 26.26 -34.84
C SER A 3 41.30 25.96 -33.68
N ILE A 4 42.02 26.97 -33.17
CA ILE A 4 42.89 26.82 -31.99
C ILE A 4 42.06 26.75 -30.70
N LEU A 5 40.92 27.47 -30.62
CA LEU A 5 40.02 27.38 -29.47
C LEU A 5 39.37 25.98 -29.35
N PHE A 6 39.12 25.29 -30.47
CA PHE A 6 38.57 23.94 -30.48
C PHE A 6 39.58 22.90 -29.98
N ILE A 7 40.87 23.08 -30.30
CA ILE A 7 41.95 22.23 -29.80
C ILE A 7 42.25 22.53 -28.32
N VAL A 8 42.19 23.79 -27.90
CA VAL A 8 42.39 24.18 -26.50
C VAL A 8 41.28 23.66 -25.58
N ILE A 9 40.03 23.56 -26.06
CA ILE A 9 38.93 22.94 -25.32
C ILE A 9 39.12 21.41 -25.21
N LEU A 10 39.66 20.75 -26.24
CA LEU A 10 40.04 19.33 -26.16
C LEU A 10 41.21 19.09 -25.20
N THR A 11 42.14 20.03 -25.05
CA THR A 11 43.23 19.92 -24.07
C THR A 11 42.84 20.28 -22.63
N GLN A 12 41.69 20.93 -22.40
CA GLN A 12 41.16 21.09 -21.03
C GLN A 12 40.38 19.86 -20.54
N PHE A 13 40.10 18.89 -21.42
CA PHE A 13 39.70 17.53 -21.08
C PHE A 13 40.92 16.59 -20.92
N THR A 14 42.08 17.12 -20.53
CA THR A 14 43.12 16.28 -19.94
C THR A 14 42.61 15.84 -18.58
N TYR A 15 42.01 14.65 -18.56
CA TYR A 15 41.77 13.87 -17.35
C TYR A 15 43.01 13.93 -16.46
N SER A 16 42.80 14.04 -15.15
CA SER A 16 43.83 13.80 -14.14
C SER A 16 44.19 12.30 -14.21
N GLU A 17 44.95 11.91 -15.24
CA GLU A 17 45.50 10.56 -15.38
C GLU A 17 46.75 10.48 -14.50
N ALA A 18 46.56 10.16 -13.22
CA ALA A 18 47.69 9.90 -12.35
C ALA A 18 48.36 8.58 -12.78
N LYS A 19 49.62 8.65 -13.19
CA LYS A 19 50.45 7.47 -13.43
C LYS A 19 50.63 6.74 -12.10
N ILE A 20 50.34 5.44 -12.12
CA ILE A 20 50.35 4.61 -10.92
C ILE A 20 51.77 4.11 -10.63
N SER A 21 52.05 3.80 -9.37
CA SER A 21 53.32 3.16 -8.98
C SER A 21 53.48 1.80 -9.68
N THR A 22 54.68 1.52 -10.17
CA THR A 22 55.03 0.24 -10.83
C THR A 22 54.71 -0.99 -9.99
N ASN A 23 54.70 -0.85 -8.65
CA ASN A 23 54.33 -1.90 -7.72
C ASN A 23 52.85 -2.31 -7.82
N LEU A 24 51.93 -1.33 -7.92
CA LEU A 24 50.49 -1.64 -8.06
C LEU A 24 50.20 -2.29 -9.41
N GLN A 25 50.88 -1.87 -10.48
CA GLN A 25 50.74 -2.49 -11.79
C GLN A 25 51.15 -3.98 -11.76
N GLN A 26 52.31 -4.30 -11.18
CA GLN A 26 52.75 -5.68 -11.02
C GLN A 26 51.79 -6.51 -10.15
N GLN A 27 51.23 -5.90 -9.10
CA GLN A 27 50.23 -6.54 -8.25
C GLN A 27 48.98 -6.92 -9.06
N ILE A 28 48.42 -5.99 -9.84
CA ILE A 28 47.23 -6.23 -10.66
C ILE A 28 47.48 -7.33 -11.70
N GLU A 29 48.63 -7.30 -12.38
CA GLU A 29 49.00 -8.29 -13.39
C GLU A 29 49.24 -9.69 -12.82
N SER A 30 49.73 -9.78 -11.58
CA SER A 30 50.03 -11.05 -10.89
C SER A 30 48.79 -11.79 -10.36
N LEU A 31 47.62 -11.13 -10.35
CA LEU A 31 46.38 -11.73 -9.86
C LEU A 31 45.90 -12.90 -10.75
N THR A 32 45.34 -13.93 -10.11
CA THR A 32 44.80 -15.09 -10.82
C THR A 32 43.34 -14.85 -11.22
N TYR A 33 43.15 -14.43 -12.47
CA TYR A 33 41.83 -14.15 -13.04
C TYR A 33 41.10 -15.43 -13.45
N ARG A 34 39.83 -15.53 -13.05
CA ARG A 34 38.89 -16.60 -13.44
C ARG A 34 37.73 -16.00 -14.24
N PRO A 35 37.10 -16.74 -15.16
CA PRO A 35 35.94 -16.21 -15.89
C PRO A 35 34.80 -15.90 -14.92
N LEU A 36 34.17 -14.73 -15.08
CA LEU A 36 33.00 -14.35 -14.30
C LEU A 36 31.77 -15.05 -14.87
N ASN A 37 31.02 -15.74 -14.01
CA ASN A 37 29.80 -16.45 -14.39
C ASN A 37 28.82 -15.50 -15.11
N GLY A 38 28.18 -15.99 -16.19
CA GLY A 38 27.20 -15.23 -16.95
C GLY A 38 27.77 -14.16 -17.88
N SER A 39 29.09 -14.02 -18.00
CA SER A 39 29.74 -13.08 -18.93
C SER A 39 30.85 -13.75 -19.75
N THR A 40 30.95 -13.43 -21.04
CA THR A 40 31.98 -13.98 -21.94
C THR A 40 33.28 -13.16 -21.93
N ASN A 41 33.20 -11.89 -21.50
CA ASN A 41 34.26 -10.90 -21.68
C ASN A 41 34.83 -10.35 -20.36
N LEU A 42 34.34 -10.80 -19.20
CA LEU A 42 34.81 -10.34 -17.89
C LEU A 42 35.47 -11.48 -17.12
N MET A 43 36.56 -11.16 -16.45
CA MET A 43 37.27 -12.05 -15.56
C MET A 43 37.35 -11.41 -14.17
N ILE A 44 37.25 -12.23 -13.12
CA ILE A 44 37.27 -11.81 -11.72
C ILE A 44 38.51 -12.38 -11.01
N ALA A 45 39.09 -11.59 -10.13
CA ALA A 45 40.14 -11.99 -9.19
C ALA A 45 39.89 -11.35 -7.82
N ILE A 46 40.44 -11.95 -6.77
CA ILE A 46 40.39 -11.42 -5.40
C ILE A 46 41.83 -11.20 -4.95
N ASP A 47 42.14 -10.02 -4.43
CA ASP A 47 43.46 -9.71 -3.89
C ASP A 47 43.63 -10.16 -2.43
N SER A 48 44.84 -10.00 -1.88
CA SER A 48 45.16 -10.35 -0.49
C SER A 48 44.40 -9.53 0.56
N LEU A 49 43.81 -8.39 0.17
CA LEU A 49 42.99 -7.52 1.01
C LEU A 49 41.49 -7.79 0.86
N ASN A 50 41.13 -8.87 0.14
CA ASN A 50 39.77 -9.26 -0.16
C ASN A 50 39.00 -8.23 -1.01
N ASN A 51 39.72 -7.44 -1.83
CA ASN A 51 39.09 -6.62 -2.86
C ASN A 51 38.84 -7.44 -4.13
N THR A 52 37.71 -7.14 -4.76
CA THR A 52 37.28 -7.75 -6.00
C THR A 52 37.81 -6.96 -7.19
N TRP A 53 38.65 -7.60 -7.98
CA TRP A 53 39.21 -7.06 -9.22
C TRP A 53 38.51 -7.66 -10.43
N ILE A 54 38.15 -6.82 -11.39
CA ILE A 54 37.58 -7.26 -12.67
C ILE A 54 38.47 -6.81 -13.80
N LYS A 55 38.79 -7.76 -14.68
CA LYS A 55 39.50 -7.53 -15.94
C LYS A 55 38.51 -7.71 -17.08
N GLY A 56 38.35 -6.68 -17.89
CA GLY A 56 37.47 -6.71 -19.06
C GLY A 56 38.19 -6.30 -20.34
N LYS A 57 37.51 -6.49 -21.47
CA LYS A 57 37.97 -6.06 -22.79
C LYS A 57 36.94 -5.15 -23.45
N PHE A 58 37.38 -4.00 -23.95
CA PHE A 58 36.62 -3.15 -24.85
C PHE A 58 36.47 -3.82 -26.22
N GLU A 59 35.37 -3.53 -26.90
CA GLU A 59 35.17 -3.93 -28.28
C GLU A 59 36.15 -3.20 -29.19
N LYS A 60 36.57 -3.86 -30.28
CA LYS A 60 37.60 -3.31 -31.19
C LYS A 60 37.22 -1.97 -31.79
N GLU A 61 35.93 -1.74 -31.98
CA GLU A 61 35.35 -0.52 -32.58
C GLU A 61 35.43 0.68 -31.62
N ASN A 62 35.58 0.44 -30.33
CA ASN A 62 35.59 1.48 -29.31
C ASN A 62 37.01 2.04 -29.03
N ILE A 63 38.06 1.41 -29.56
CA ILE A 63 39.45 1.86 -29.38
C ILE A 63 39.65 3.20 -30.11
N TYR A 64 40.32 4.16 -29.47
CA TYR A 64 40.49 5.55 -29.92
C TYR A 64 39.21 6.40 -30.00
N ALA A 65 38.03 5.83 -29.72
CA ALA A 65 36.80 6.58 -29.62
C ALA A 65 36.61 7.17 -28.21
N PRO A 66 35.88 8.29 -28.05
CA PRO A 66 35.47 8.78 -26.73
C PRO A 66 34.37 7.88 -26.15
N ILE A 67 34.77 6.98 -25.26
CA ILE A 67 33.90 6.00 -24.61
C ILE A 67 33.33 6.57 -23.30
N ILE A 68 32.06 6.29 -23.04
CA ILE A 68 31.48 6.36 -21.69
C ILE A 68 31.45 4.94 -21.13
N PHE A 69 32.07 4.79 -19.96
CA PHE A 69 32.04 3.56 -19.18
C PHE A 69 31.14 3.73 -17.97
N GLN A 70 30.25 2.75 -17.75
CA GLN A 70 29.34 2.74 -16.62
C GLN A 70 28.99 1.32 -16.19
N ILE A 71 28.81 1.15 -14.88
CA ILE A 71 28.22 -0.06 -14.28
C ILE A 71 26.80 0.29 -13.83
N PRO A 72 25.74 -0.20 -14.50
CA PRO A 72 24.36 0.06 -14.13
C PRO A 72 23.93 -0.81 -12.93
N ASN A 73 24.51 -0.55 -11.77
CA ASN A 73 24.20 -1.26 -10.52
C ASN A 73 24.12 -0.28 -9.35
N ALA A 74 22.95 -0.20 -8.72
CA ALA A 74 22.71 0.72 -7.60
C ALA A 74 23.51 0.36 -6.33
N HIS A 75 23.98 -0.89 -6.22
CA HIS A 75 24.75 -1.38 -5.09
C HIS A 75 26.24 -1.08 -5.20
N ILE A 76 26.71 -0.66 -6.38
CA ILE A 76 28.12 -0.33 -6.65
C ILE A 76 28.23 1.19 -6.78
N PHE A 77 28.48 1.85 -5.65
CA PHE A 77 28.50 3.31 -5.57
C PHE A 77 29.76 3.94 -6.14
N SER A 78 30.91 3.29 -5.92
CA SER A 78 32.21 3.73 -6.41
C SER A 78 33.04 2.51 -6.77
N TYR A 79 33.85 2.66 -7.79
CA TYR A 79 34.86 1.70 -8.19
C TYR A 79 36.07 2.47 -8.69
N ASP A 80 37.23 1.85 -8.66
CA ASP A 80 38.41 2.45 -9.27
C ASP A 80 38.61 1.84 -10.65
N MET A 81 38.91 2.69 -11.64
CA MET A 81 39.13 2.26 -13.00
C MET A 81 40.56 2.51 -13.43
N TYR A 82 41.12 1.50 -14.10
CA TYR A 82 42.49 1.48 -14.57
C TYR A 82 42.54 1.07 -16.03
N ILE A 83 43.24 1.86 -16.85
CA ILE A 83 43.41 1.58 -18.28
C ILE A 83 44.88 1.66 -18.66
N TYR A 84 45.24 0.97 -19.74
CA TYR A 84 46.51 1.21 -20.38
C TYR A 84 46.43 2.39 -21.33
N ASN A 85 47.45 3.24 -21.29
CA ASN A 85 47.73 4.26 -22.28
C ASN A 85 49.23 4.21 -22.57
N ARG A 86 49.63 3.91 -23.82
CA ARG A 86 51.05 3.80 -24.22
C ARG A 86 51.90 2.88 -23.32
N ASN A 87 51.36 1.73 -22.95
CA ASN A 87 51.95 0.68 -22.07
C ASN A 87 52.09 1.03 -20.58
N ASP A 88 51.73 2.24 -20.15
CA ASP A 88 51.63 2.59 -18.74
C ASP A 88 50.18 2.42 -18.25
N LEU A 89 50.01 1.96 -17.00
CA LEU A 89 48.70 1.86 -16.37
C LEU A 89 48.33 3.18 -15.67
N HIS A 90 47.20 3.77 -16.08
CA HIS A 90 46.70 5.03 -15.56
C HIS A 90 45.42 4.83 -14.74
N TYR A 91 45.33 5.56 -13.62
CA TYR A 91 44.09 5.68 -12.87
C TYR A 91 43.17 6.68 -13.56
N ILE A 92 41.90 6.33 -13.73
CA ILE A 92 40.88 7.25 -14.22
C ILE A 92 40.02 7.69 -13.04
N GLU A 93 39.99 9.00 -12.80
CA GLU A 93 39.07 9.58 -11.83
C GLU A 93 37.61 9.47 -12.32
N PRO A 94 36.67 9.06 -11.45
CA PRO A 94 35.26 9.06 -11.78
C PRO A 94 34.76 10.47 -12.09
N ASN A 95 34.05 10.63 -13.19
CA ASN A 95 33.36 11.88 -13.46
C ASN A 95 32.04 11.92 -12.70
N LEU A 96 32.09 12.47 -11.48
CA LEU A 96 30.92 12.69 -10.61
C LEU A 96 30.14 13.97 -10.99
N ASN A 97 30.72 14.84 -11.83
CA ASN A 97 30.12 16.11 -12.20
C ASN A 97 29.23 15.96 -13.44
N SER A 98 27.94 15.75 -13.19
CA SER A 98 26.90 15.59 -14.22
C SER A 98 26.50 16.89 -14.94
N ARG A 99 27.12 18.04 -14.63
CA ARG A 99 26.72 19.37 -15.14
C ARG A 99 27.04 19.59 -16.62
N ASP A 100 28.11 18.98 -17.13
CA ASP A 100 28.55 19.16 -18.53
C ASP A 100 28.02 18.06 -19.47
N ASN A 101 27.15 17.19 -18.95
CA ASN A 101 26.57 16.10 -19.70
C ASN A 101 25.25 16.50 -20.35
N LEU A 102 25.06 16.10 -21.61
CA LEU A 102 23.80 16.25 -22.34
C LEU A 102 22.63 15.55 -21.62
N VAL A 103 22.93 14.44 -20.93
CA VAL A 103 21.97 13.68 -20.12
C VAL A 103 22.63 13.36 -18.78
N ARG A 104 21.99 13.77 -17.67
CA ARG A 104 22.44 13.39 -16.32
C ARG A 104 22.31 11.89 -16.13
N SER A 105 23.33 11.29 -15.53
CA SER A 105 23.41 9.84 -15.38
C SER A 105 22.94 9.36 -14.01
N ARG A 106 22.51 8.10 -13.96
CA ARG A 106 22.01 7.43 -12.74
C ARG A 106 23.06 6.60 -12.02
N TYR A 107 24.28 6.51 -12.56
CA TYR A 107 25.40 5.81 -11.92
C TYR A 107 26.71 6.53 -12.24
N ALA A 108 27.78 6.19 -11.51
CA ALA A 108 29.11 6.74 -11.76
C ALA A 108 29.61 6.43 -13.19
N GLN A 109 30.17 7.45 -13.85
CA GLN A 109 30.63 7.38 -15.22
C GLN A 109 32.12 7.70 -15.32
N TYR A 110 32.80 7.00 -16.24
CA TYR A 110 34.17 7.29 -16.64
C TYR A 110 34.17 7.62 -18.12
N TYR A 111 34.95 8.62 -18.47
CA TYR A 111 35.11 9.07 -19.84
C TYR A 111 36.52 8.73 -20.26
N ILE A 112 36.64 8.01 -21.37
CA ILE A 112 37.86 7.28 -21.65
C ILE A 112 38.19 7.41 -23.13
N ILE A 113 39.47 7.62 -23.40
CA ILE A 113 40.07 7.39 -24.71
C ILE A 113 41.27 6.48 -24.45
N THR A 114 41.27 5.28 -25.01
CA THR A 114 42.35 4.31 -24.82
C THR A 114 42.80 3.73 -26.15
N ASP A 115 44.09 3.39 -26.22
CA ASP A 115 44.74 2.67 -27.31
C ASP A 115 44.73 1.14 -27.07
N ASN A 116 44.32 0.69 -25.88
CA ASN A 116 44.32 -0.71 -25.47
C ASN A 116 42.90 -1.23 -25.23
N GLN A 117 42.67 -2.50 -25.51
CA GLN A 117 41.39 -3.16 -25.25
C GLN A 117 41.18 -3.46 -23.77
N THR A 118 42.24 -3.61 -22.99
CA THR A 118 42.12 -4.15 -21.62
C THR A 118 41.89 -3.03 -20.62
N TYR A 119 40.88 -3.20 -19.76
CA TYR A 119 40.66 -2.36 -18.58
C TYR A 119 40.59 -3.22 -17.32
N TYR A 120 40.91 -2.59 -16.19
CA TYR A 120 40.77 -3.18 -14.86
C TYR A 120 39.88 -2.31 -13.99
N LEU A 121 39.08 -2.97 -13.17
CA LEU A 121 38.22 -2.34 -12.18
C LEU A 121 38.59 -2.90 -10.81
N ASN A 122 38.69 -2.04 -9.82
CA ASN A 122 38.67 -2.44 -8.42
C ASN A 122 37.31 -2.06 -7.84
N LEU A 123 36.56 -3.06 -7.42
CA LEU A 123 35.24 -2.90 -6.82
C LEU A 123 35.28 -2.91 -5.29
N HIS A 124 36.49 -2.87 -4.72
CA HIS A 124 36.75 -3.00 -3.29
C HIS A 124 36.12 -4.28 -2.74
N GLN A 125 35.61 -4.25 -1.50
CA GLN A 125 35.03 -5.41 -0.82
C GLN A 125 33.62 -5.80 -1.32
N ASN A 126 33.19 -5.32 -2.50
CA ASN A 126 31.92 -5.73 -3.07
C ASN A 126 32.03 -7.12 -3.72
N THR A 127 31.20 -8.05 -3.28
CA THR A 127 31.07 -9.37 -3.90
C THR A 127 30.08 -9.31 -5.05
N ILE A 128 30.46 -9.80 -6.23
CA ILE A 128 29.58 -9.79 -7.41
C ILE A 128 29.52 -11.17 -8.04
N GLU A 129 28.30 -11.66 -8.20
CA GLU A 129 28.03 -12.88 -8.95
C GLU A 129 27.81 -12.59 -10.44
N ASN A 130 27.08 -11.52 -10.76
CA ASN A 130 26.80 -11.07 -12.13
C ASN A 130 27.09 -9.57 -12.28
N LEU A 131 28.01 -9.21 -13.17
CA LEU A 131 28.27 -7.81 -13.52
C LEU A 131 27.86 -7.54 -14.97
N LYS A 132 27.06 -6.49 -15.16
CA LYS A 132 26.82 -5.88 -16.47
C LYS A 132 27.64 -4.60 -16.56
N VAL A 133 28.32 -4.42 -17.68
CA VAL A 133 29.15 -3.26 -17.97
C VAL A 133 28.67 -2.64 -19.27
N ILE A 134 28.54 -1.32 -19.30
CA ILE A 134 28.22 -0.55 -20.49
C ILE A 134 29.48 0.25 -20.85
N ALA A 135 30.01 0.02 -22.05
CA ALA A 135 31.17 0.72 -22.58
C ALA A 135 30.88 1.06 -24.05
N THR A 136 30.31 2.22 -24.30
CA THR A 136 29.87 2.64 -25.64
C THR A 136 30.31 4.08 -25.95
N GLU A 137 30.31 4.45 -27.22
CA GLU A 137 30.58 5.82 -27.65
C GLU A 137 29.61 6.81 -27.00
N ARG A 138 30.10 8.01 -26.65
CA ARG A 138 29.34 9.08 -25.99
C ARG A 138 27.98 9.39 -26.65
N SER A 139 27.91 9.40 -27.98
CA SER A 139 26.70 9.72 -28.74
C SER A 139 25.62 8.63 -28.59
N LEU A 140 26.01 7.37 -28.77
CA LEU A 140 25.15 6.18 -28.62
C LEU A 140 24.69 5.99 -27.18
N PHE A 141 25.58 6.24 -26.22
CA PHE A 141 25.26 6.17 -24.80
C PHE A 141 24.12 7.13 -24.43
N ALA A 142 24.18 8.38 -24.91
CA ALA A 142 23.14 9.37 -24.61
C ALA A 142 21.75 8.93 -25.11
N ALA A 143 21.68 8.39 -26.32
CA ALA A 143 20.43 7.85 -26.87
C ALA A 143 19.92 6.62 -26.09
N TYR A 144 20.83 5.72 -25.69
CA TYR A 144 20.51 4.56 -24.86
C TYR A 144 19.93 4.98 -23.50
N GLU A 145 20.61 5.88 -22.78
CA GLU A 145 20.19 6.32 -21.46
C GLU A 145 18.88 7.12 -21.52
N ALA A 146 18.69 7.96 -22.53
CA ALA A 146 17.42 8.64 -22.76
C ALA A 146 16.26 7.64 -22.97
N LYS A 147 16.48 6.57 -23.74
CA LYS A 147 15.49 5.50 -23.93
C LYS A 147 15.17 4.79 -22.61
N GLN A 148 16.17 4.49 -21.79
CA GLN A 148 15.94 3.88 -20.47
C GLN A 148 15.16 4.81 -19.53
N LEU A 149 15.54 6.09 -19.48
CA LEU A 149 14.84 7.11 -18.69
C LEU A 149 13.38 7.27 -19.11
N LEU A 150 13.04 7.12 -20.40
CA LEU A 150 11.66 7.12 -20.86
C LEU A 150 10.84 5.94 -20.30
N TYR A 151 11.37 4.71 -20.36
CA TYR A 151 10.69 3.54 -19.79
C TYR A 151 10.49 3.67 -18.27
N ILE A 152 11.52 4.16 -17.59
CA ILE A 152 11.51 4.34 -16.15
C ILE A 152 10.56 5.49 -15.77
N GLY A 153 10.57 6.58 -16.52
CA GLY A 153 9.69 7.74 -16.34
C GLY A 153 8.21 7.40 -16.52
N TYR A 154 7.86 6.54 -17.48
CA TYR A 154 6.50 6.03 -17.65
C TYR A 154 5.99 5.32 -16.38
N TYR A 155 6.80 4.41 -15.83
CA TYR A 155 6.46 3.70 -14.60
C TYR A 155 6.28 4.65 -13.41
N TYR A 156 7.28 5.49 -13.13
CA TYR A 156 7.21 6.40 -12.00
C TYR A 156 6.10 7.44 -12.15
N GLY A 157 5.80 7.90 -13.37
CA GLY A 157 4.66 8.78 -13.63
C GLY A 157 3.32 8.15 -13.21
N ILE A 158 3.06 6.91 -13.61
CA ILE A 158 1.85 6.17 -13.23
C ILE A 158 1.82 5.90 -11.72
N ALA A 159 2.93 5.44 -11.16
CA ALA A 159 3.03 5.13 -9.74
C ALA A 159 2.78 6.38 -8.88
N THR A 160 3.44 7.50 -9.18
CA THR A 160 3.26 8.76 -8.45
C THR A 160 1.83 9.29 -8.60
N LEU A 161 1.24 9.26 -9.81
CA LEU A 161 -0.14 9.67 -10.01
C LEU A 161 -1.10 8.83 -9.17
N SER A 162 -0.93 7.51 -9.16
CA SER A 162 -1.77 6.61 -8.39
C SER A 162 -1.59 6.80 -6.87
N ILE A 163 -0.36 7.00 -6.37
CA ILE A 163 -0.10 7.35 -4.96
C ILE A 163 -0.88 8.64 -4.59
N ILE A 164 -0.78 9.69 -5.41
CA ILE A 164 -1.46 10.97 -5.16
C ILE A 164 -2.98 10.78 -5.18
N ILE A 165 -3.53 10.10 -6.19
CA ILE A 165 -4.97 9.86 -6.32
C ILE A 165 -5.49 9.07 -5.12
N ASN A 166 -4.84 7.96 -4.76
CA ASN A 166 -5.24 7.15 -3.61
C ASN A 166 -5.12 7.93 -2.29
N PHE A 167 -4.10 8.76 -2.14
CA PHE A 167 -3.95 9.62 -0.97
C PHE A 167 -5.06 10.68 -0.86
N ILE A 168 -5.43 11.32 -1.97
CA ILE A 168 -6.56 12.27 -2.03
C ILE A 168 -7.87 11.54 -1.68
N PHE A 169 -8.09 10.35 -2.25
CA PHE A 169 -9.27 9.54 -1.94
C PHE A 169 -9.33 9.08 -0.49
N TYR A 170 -8.19 8.87 0.16
CA TYR A 170 -8.18 8.65 1.61
C TYR A 170 -8.76 9.86 2.37
N PHE A 171 -8.42 11.09 2.01
CA PHE A 171 -8.99 12.28 2.67
C PHE A 171 -10.49 12.46 2.38
N ILE A 172 -10.91 12.17 1.15
CA ILE A 172 -12.32 12.30 0.73
C ILE A 172 -13.20 11.25 1.40
N PHE A 173 -12.82 9.97 1.32
CA PHE A 173 -13.65 8.86 1.78
C PHE A 173 -13.36 8.43 3.23
N ARG A 174 -12.23 8.86 3.81
CA ARG A 174 -11.73 8.43 5.14
C ARG A 174 -11.64 6.91 5.29
N ASP A 175 -11.45 6.19 4.18
CA ASP A 175 -11.36 4.73 4.17
C ASP A 175 -9.90 4.25 4.26
N LYS A 176 -9.59 3.44 5.28
CA LYS A 176 -8.25 2.93 5.57
C LYS A 176 -7.64 2.13 4.42
N ARG A 177 -8.45 1.58 3.50
CA ARG A 177 -7.99 0.82 2.33
C ARG A 177 -7.12 1.65 1.38
N PHE A 178 -7.48 2.92 1.17
CA PHE A 178 -6.68 3.83 0.36
C PHE A 178 -5.33 4.11 0.99
N LEU A 179 -5.29 4.32 2.31
CA LEU A 179 -4.05 4.59 3.04
C LEU A 179 -3.11 3.39 3.04
N SER A 180 -3.61 2.18 3.31
CA SER A 180 -2.78 0.97 3.30
C SER A 180 -2.21 0.68 1.92
N TYR A 181 -3.00 0.93 0.86
CA TYR A 181 -2.53 0.78 -0.51
C TYR A 181 -1.49 1.83 -0.90
N THR A 182 -1.73 3.10 -0.55
CA THR A 182 -0.79 4.20 -0.79
C THR A 182 0.57 3.91 -0.13
N ALA A 183 0.55 3.42 1.11
CA ALA A 183 1.77 3.03 1.82
C ALA A 183 2.50 1.86 1.14
N LEU A 184 1.77 0.81 0.75
CA LEU A 184 2.32 -0.33 0.01
C LEU A 184 3.00 0.13 -1.29
N GLN A 185 2.30 0.95 -2.07
CA GLN A 185 2.77 1.45 -3.34
C GLN A 185 3.99 2.36 -3.19
N PHE A 186 4.02 3.19 -2.14
CA PHE A 186 5.18 4.02 -1.82
C PHE A 186 6.42 3.18 -1.47
N CYS A 187 6.26 2.09 -0.71
CA CYS A 187 7.37 1.19 -0.42
C CYS A 187 7.89 0.50 -1.70
N ILE A 188 7.01 0.05 -2.59
CA ILE A 188 7.42 -0.52 -3.89
C ILE A 188 8.15 0.53 -4.74
N PHE A 189 7.61 1.76 -4.79
CA PHE A 189 8.22 2.89 -5.48
C PHE A 189 9.65 3.13 -4.99
N VAL A 190 9.86 3.20 -3.67
CA VAL A 190 11.18 3.44 -3.07
C VAL A 190 12.17 2.31 -3.40
N SER A 191 11.74 1.04 -3.35
CA SER A 191 12.59 -0.10 -3.71
C SER A 191 13.07 -0.02 -5.15
N LEU A 192 12.16 0.23 -6.09
CA LEU A 192 12.53 0.34 -7.51
C LEU A 192 13.36 1.60 -7.77
N PHE A 193 13.05 2.71 -7.11
CA PHE A 193 13.77 3.97 -7.25
C PHE A 193 15.24 3.82 -6.83
N TYR A 194 15.48 3.06 -5.76
CA TYR A 194 16.82 2.67 -5.33
C TYR A 194 17.51 1.80 -6.38
N GLU A 195 16.90 0.69 -6.81
CA GLU A 195 17.49 -0.23 -7.80
C GLU A 195 17.80 0.43 -9.16
N ASP A 196 17.02 1.44 -9.54
CA ASP A 196 17.26 2.24 -10.75
C ASP A 196 18.41 3.24 -10.65
N GLY A 197 19.10 3.32 -9.51
CA GLY A 197 20.18 4.28 -9.28
C GLY A 197 19.70 5.72 -9.18
N MET A 198 18.38 5.97 -9.04
CA MET A 198 17.84 7.34 -9.06
C MET A 198 18.29 8.16 -7.84
N ILE A 199 18.74 7.52 -6.76
CA ILE A 199 19.36 8.21 -5.63
C ILE A 199 20.67 8.90 -6.05
N TYR A 200 21.46 8.26 -6.93
CA TYR A 200 22.65 8.87 -7.50
C TYR A 200 22.29 10.12 -8.30
N TYR A 201 21.19 10.08 -9.06
CA TYR A 201 20.69 11.20 -9.83
C TYR A 201 20.33 12.44 -8.96
N ILE A 202 19.79 12.22 -7.76
CA ILE A 202 19.43 13.30 -6.82
C ILE A 202 20.66 13.82 -6.05
N SER A 203 21.54 12.93 -5.63
CA SER A 203 22.63 13.24 -4.68
C SER A 203 24.02 13.33 -5.31
N ASN A 204 24.14 13.15 -6.64
CA ASN A 204 25.42 12.95 -7.34
C ASN A 204 26.30 11.88 -6.67
N GLY A 205 25.68 10.82 -6.14
CA GLY A 205 26.38 9.73 -5.46
C GLY A 205 26.89 10.05 -4.05
N GLN A 206 26.62 11.23 -3.51
CA GLN A 206 27.04 11.60 -2.15
C GLN A 206 26.25 10.88 -1.06
N PHE A 207 25.01 10.48 -1.36
CA PHE A 207 24.12 9.86 -0.39
C PHE A 207 23.95 8.37 -0.68
N GLN A 208 24.41 7.54 0.25
CA GLN A 208 24.37 6.08 0.13
C GLN A 208 23.37 5.49 1.10
N MET A 209 22.44 4.68 0.59
CA MET A 209 21.40 4.03 1.38
C MET A 209 21.58 2.51 1.38
N LYS A 210 22.78 2.05 1.79
CA LYS A 210 23.21 0.64 1.73
C LYS A 210 22.22 -0.35 2.39
N TYR A 211 21.53 0.09 3.44
CA TYR A 211 20.63 -0.76 4.22
C TYR A 211 19.14 -0.63 3.80
N LEU A 212 18.82 0.22 2.81
CA LEU A 212 17.44 0.55 2.49
C LEU A 212 16.60 -0.66 2.14
N LEU A 213 17.10 -1.53 1.26
CA LEU A 213 16.34 -2.70 0.82
C LEU A 213 16.13 -3.72 1.94
N ALA A 214 17.14 -3.89 2.81
CA ALA A 214 17.03 -4.80 3.95
C ALA A 214 15.84 -4.43 4.84
N TRP A 215 15.59 -3.14 5.05
CA TRP A 215 14.43 -2.66 5.82
C TRP A 215 13.15 -2.55 5.00
N ASN A 216 13.23 -2.06 3.77
CA ASN A 216 12.06 -1.75 2.96
C ASN A 216 11.34 -3.00 2.44
N VAL A 217 12.06 -4.09 2.15
CA VAL A 217 11.46 -5.34 1.64
C VAL A 217 10.52 -5.99 2.68
N PRO A 218 10.92 -6.17 3.96
CA PRO A 218 10.00 -6.63 5.02
C PRO A 218 8.82 -5.70 5.28
N ILE A 219 9.03 -4.38 5.22
CA ILE A 219 7.95 -3.40 5.39
C ILE A 219 6.93 -3.53 4.25
N THR A 220 7.40 -3.68 3.01
CA THR A 220 6.55 -3.91 1.83
C THR A 220 5.72 -5.19 2.01
N SER A 221 6.34 -6.27 2.46
CA SER A 221 5.66 -7.55 2.65
C SER A 221 4.61 -7.50 3.77
N LEU A 222 4.85 -6.74 4.85
CA LEU A 222 3.86 -6.48 5.90
C LEU A 222 2.70 -5.64 5.38
N LEU A 223 2.98 -4.57 4.64
CA LEU A 223 1.95 -3.69 4.07
C LEU A 223 1.07 -4.44 3.06
N ALA A 224 1.63 -5.38 2.28
CA ALA A 224 0.86 -6.23 1.37
C ALA A 224 -0.16 -7.09 2.13
N CYS A 225 0.24 -7.67 3.26
CA CYS A 225 -0.66 -8.43 4.15
C CYS A 225 -1.76 -7.54 4.74
N LEU A 226 -1.38 -6.38 5.29
CA LEU A 226 -2.32 -5.42 5.89
C LEU A 226 -3.32 -4.90 4.85
N PHE A 227 -2.83 -4.55 3.66
CA PHE A 227 -3.66 -4.16 2.54
C PHE A 227 -4.65 -5.28 2.19
N THR A 228 -4.20 -6.53 2.03
CA THR A 228 -5.07 -7.66 1.69
C THR A 228 -6.17 -7.87 2.72
N VAL A 229 -5.86 -7.76 4.02
CA VAL A 229 -6.84 -7.92 5.10
C VAL A 229 -7.87 -6.79 5.09
N HIS A 230 -7.43 -5.54 4.98
CA HIS A 230 -8.33 -4.39 4.89
C HIS A 230 -9.16 -4.42 3.61
N PHE A 231 -8.55 -4.81 2.49
CA PHE A 231 -9.20 -4.87 1.20
C PHE A 231 -10.22 -5.99 1.12
N LEU A 232 -10.04 -7.13 1.81
CA LEU A 232 -11.03 -8.23 1.81
C LEU A 232 -12.07 -8.12 2.95
N ASP A 233 -11.92 -7.14 3.86
CA ASP A 233 -12.70 -6.97 5.10
C ASP A 233 -12.86 -8.26 5.92
N SER A 234 -11.75 -8.99 6.02
CA SER A 234 -11.72 -10.35 6.51
C SER A 234 -11.35 -10.42 8.00
N LYS A 235 -12.05 -9.66 8.87
CA LYS A 235 -11.75 -9.59 10.32
C LYS A 235 -11.63 -10.97 10.99
N LYS A 236 -12.47 -11.94 10.58
CA LYS A 236 -12.43 -13.33 11.05
C LYS A 236 -11.13 -14.05 10.68
N TYR A 237 -10.67 -13.88 9.44
CA TYR A 237 -9.45 -14.50 8.92
C TYR A 237 -8.21 -13.82 9.49
N PHE A 238 -8.23 -12.49 9.65
CA PHE A 238 -7.15 -11.79 10.35
C PHE A 238 -6.94 -12.39 11.75
N LYS A 239 -8.00 -12.66 12.52
CA LYS A 239 -7.86 -13.26 13.84
C LYS A 239 -7.20 -14.65 13.80
N GLN A 240 -7.45 -15.45 12.77
CA GLN A 240 -6.87 -16.77 12.60
C GLN A 240 -5.38 -16.73 12.19
N TYR A 241 -5.00 -15.80 11.31
CA TYR A 241 -3.67 -15.75 10.70
C TYR A 241 -2.76 -14.63 11.25
N LYS A 242 -3.25 -13.79 12.17
CA LYS A 242 -2.48 -12.69 12.80
C LYS A 242 -1.17 -13.17 13.40
N VAL A 243 -1.17 -14.32 14.07
CA VAL A 243 0.04 -14.88 14.70
C VAL A 243 1.10 -15.16 13.64
N ILE A 244 0.71 -15.80 12.52
CA ILE A 244 1.63 -16.10 11.41
C ILE A 244 2.20 -14.81 10.82
N PHE A 245 1.37 -13.78 10.61
CA PHE A 245 1.84 -12.49 10.10
C PHE A 245 2.84 -11.80 11.02
N ILE A 246 2.53 -11.74 12.32
CA ILE A 246 3.41 -11.10 13.29
C ILE A 246 4.72 -11.88 13.42
N SER A 247 4.66 -13.22 13.44
CA SER A 247 5.86 -14.06 13.50
C SER A 247 6.74 -13.87 12.25
N LEU A 248 6.17 -13.90 11.06
CA LEU A 248 6.92 -13.73 9.81
C LEU A 248 7.56 -12.34 9.71
N PHE A 249 6.82 -11.29 10.08
CA PHE A 249 7.37 -9.94 10.15
C PHE A 249 8.45 -9.83 11.23
N SER A 250 8.25 -10.41 12.41
CA SER A 250 9.25 -10.34 13.49
C SER A 250 10.56 -11.04 13.11
N ILE A 251 10.48 -12.18 12.41
CA ILE A 251 11.66 -12.90 11.91
C ILE A 251 12.42 -12.05 10.87
N THR A 252 11.71 -11.51 9.87
CA THR A 252 12.33 -10.68 8.82
C THR A 252 12.85 -9.35 9.35
N PHE A 253 12.17 -8.75 10.32
CA PHE A 253 12.62 -7.55 11.02
C PHE A 253 13.89 -7.83 11.84
N LEU A 254 13.93 -8.93 12.59
CA LEU A 254 15.13 -9.33 13.34
C LEU A 254 16.31 -9.61 12.40
N ALA A 255 16.07 -10.28 11.27
CA ALA A 255 17.09 -10.50 10.25
C ALA A 255 17.63 -9.16 9.67
N SER A 256 16.76 -8.18 9.45
CA SER A 256 17.15 -6.83 8.99
C SER A 256 17.98 -6.08 10.03
N LEU A 257 17.63 -6.26 11.30
CA LEU A 257 18.41 -5.72 12.41
C LEU A 257 19.80 -6.37 12.47
N ILE A 258 19.89 -7.70 12.33
CA ILE A 258 21.17 -8.42 12.25
C ILE A 258 22.00 -7.92 11.05
N PHE A 259 21.39 -7.76 9.87
CA PHE A 259 22.08 -7.26 8.68
C PHE A 259 22.67 -5.85 8.86
N THR A 260 22.02 -5.01 9.67
CA THR A 260 22.51 -3.65 9.96
C THR A 260 23.85 -3.70 10.70
N PHE A 261 24.03 -4.66 11.61
CA PHE A 261 25.29 -4.86 12.34
C PHE A 261 26.31 -5.71 11.56
N PHE A 262 25.84 -6.67 10.79
CA PHE A 262 26.66 -7.63 10.03
C PHE A 262 26.17 -7.69 8.57
N PRO A 263 26.61 -6.75 7.72
CA PRO A 263 26.16 -6.66 6.34
C PRO A 263 26.77 -7.79 5.49
N HIS A 264 26.12 -8.94 5.52
CA HIS A 264 26.50 -10.13 4.77
C HIS A 264 25.45 -10.46 3.72
N GLN A 265 25.87 -10.72 2.47
CA GLN A 265 24.98 -10.96 1.33
C GLN A 265 23.95 -12.07 1.60
N PHE A 266 24.40 -13.20 2.16
CA PHE A 266 23.52 -14.30 2.58
C PHE A 266 22.33 -13.87 3.47
N VAL A 267 22.54 -12.92 4.40
CA VAL A 267 21.45 -12.44 5.27
C VAL A 267 20.45 -11.62 4.48
N LEU A 268 20.91 -10.81 3.51
CA LEU A 268 20.03 -10.06 2.61
C LEU A 268 19.20 -11.01 1.73
N ASP A 269 19.81 -12.07 1.19
CA ASP A 269 19.10 -13.08 0.41
C ASP A 269 18.06 -13.82 1.27
N LEU A 270 18.38 -14.13 2.52
CA LEU A 270 17.42 -14.73 3.46
C LEU A 270 16.23 -13.79 3.73
N ILE A 271 16.48 -12.49 3.95
CA ILE A 271 15.42 -11.48 4.16
C ILE A 271 14.48 -11.41 2.96
N THR A 272 15.03 -11.39 1.74
CA THR A 272 14.23 -11.31 0.52
C THR A 272 13.38 -12.57 0.33
N ILE A 273 13.99 -13.76 0.43
CA ILE A 273 13.29 -15.05 0.31
C ILE A 273 12.15 -15.17 1.33
N LEU A 274 12.39 -14.85 2.61
CA LEU A 274 11.36 -14.90 3.64
C LEU A 274 10.23 -13.90 3.38
N SER A 275 10.55 -12.73 2.81
CA SER A 275 9.56 -11.71 2.47
C SER A 275 8.68 -12.11 1.29
N PHE A 276 9.16 -12.96 0.37
CA PHE A 276 8.36 -13.49 -0.74
C PHE A 276 7.22 -14.42 -0.30
N ILE A 277 7.27 -14.99 0.91
CA ILE A 277 6.21 -15.87 1.44
C ILE A 277 4.89 -15.12 1.63
N SER A 278 4.94 -13.84 2.00
CA SER A 278 3.77 -13.00 2.27
C SER A 278 2.84 -12.83 1.04
N PRO A 279 3.34 -12.46 -0.15
CA PRO A 279 2.54 -12.40 -1.37
C PRO A 279 1.80 -13.72 -1.71
N PHE A 280 2.47 -14.89 -1.57
CA PHE A 280 1.81 -16.18 -1.80
C PHE A 280 0.67 -16.42 -0.81
N PHE A 281 0.86 -16.04 0.45
CA PHE A 281 -0.19 -16.12 1.44
C PHE A 281 -1.39 -15.22 1.09
N CYS A 282 -1.13 -13.99 0.62
CA CYS A 282 -2.19 -13.08 0.17
C CYS A 282 -3.01 -13.69 -0.98
N LEU A 283 -2.36 -14.39 -1.91
CA LEU A 283 -3.04 -15.15 -2.96
C LEU A 283 -3.89 -16.30 -2.43
N ILE A 284 -3.38 -17.08 -1.48
CA ILE A 284 -4.14 -18.17 -0.85
C ILE A 284 -5.40 -17.61 -0.19
N LEU A 285 -5.28 -16.51 0.56
CA LEU A 285 -6.44 -15.85 1.15
C LEU A 285 -7.44 -15.38 0.09
N ALA A 286 -6.97 -14.72 -0.98
CA ALA A 286 -7.83 -14.29 -2.08
C ALA A 286 -8.54 -15.49 -2.74
N ALA A 287 -7.84 -16.59 -2.97
CA ALA A 287 -8.39 -17.80 -3.58
C ALA A 287 -9.50 -18.42 -2.71
N THR A 288 -9.34 -18.45 -1.40
CA THR A 288 -10.38 -18.99 -0.48
C THR A 288 -11.68 -18.18 -0.49
N LEU A 289 -11.60 -16.88 -0.84
CA LEU A 289 -12.73 -15.95 -0.84
C LEU A 289 -13.30 -15.67 -2.23
N ILE A 290 -12.75 -16.27 -3.28
CA ILE A 290 -13.08 -15.96 -4.69
C ILE A 290 -14.57 -16.14 -5.05
N LYS A 291 -15.23 -17.14 -4.43
CA LYS A 291 -16.66 -17.42 -4.64
C LYS A 291 -17.57 -16.46 -3.88
N LYS A 292 -17.11 -15.91 -2.76
CA LYS A 292 -17.92 -15.10 -1.83
C LYS A 292 -17.75 -13.60 -2.05
N ASN A 293 -16.60 -13.17 -2.57
CA ASN A 293 -16.23 -11.77 -2.64
C ASN A 293 -15.68 -11.45 -4.03
N ILE A 294 -16.38 -10.57 -4.77
CA ILE A 294 -15.93 -10.14 -6.10
C ILE A 294 -14.56 -9.45 -6.06
N TYR A 295 -14.28 -8.72 -4.98
CA TYR A 295 -13.02 -8.01 -4.78
C TYR A 295 -11.83 -8.99 -4.62
N ALA A 296 -12.06 -10.21 -4.13
CA ALA A 296 -11.03 -11.24 -4.07
C ALA A 296 -10.53 -11.67 -5.47
N ARG A 297 -11.37 -11.55 -6.51
CA ARG A 297 -10.99 -11.84 -7.89
C ARG A 297 -9.99 -10.83 -8.42
N PHE A 298 -10.23 -9.54 -8.15
CA PHE A 298 -9.29 -8.47 -8.52
C PHE A 298 -7.91 -8.67 -7.87
N LEU A 299 -7.88 -9.02 -6.58
CA LEU A 299 -6.63 -9.25 -5.86
C LEU A 299 -5.89 -10.50 -6.38
N LEU A 300 -6.61 -11.57 -6.67
CA LEU A 300 -6.02 -12.80 -7.21
C LEU A 300 -5.41 -12.60 -8.60
N ILE A 301 -6.08 -11.84 -9.47
CA ILE A 301 -5.56 -11.52 -10.80
C ILE A 301 -4.33 -10.62 -10.69
N SER A 302 -4.43 -9.51 -9.94
CA SER A 302 -3.33 -8.55 -9.79
C SER A 302 -2.09 -9.18 -9.16
N PHE A 303 -2.20 -9.73 -7.95
CA PHE A 303 -1.05 -10.32 -7.26
C PHE A 303 -0.56 -11.61 -7.94
N GLY A 304 -1.45 -12.33 -8.63
CA GLY A 304 -1.10 -13.56 -9.33
C GLY A 304 -0.20 -13.29 -10.53
N VAL A 305 -0.57 -12.30 -11.34
CA VAL A 305 0.26 -11.83 -12.45
C VAL A 305 1.57 -11.27 -11.92
N MET A 306 1.56 -10.45 -10.85
CA MET A 306 2.79 -9.92 -10.25
C MET A 306 3.76 -11.00 -9.79
N ILE A 307 3.27 -12.05 -9.10
CA ILE A 307 4.12 -13.16 -8.65
C ILE A 307 4.67 -13.95 -9.84
N LEU A 308 3.85 -14.21 -10.86
CA LEU A 308 4.31 -14.91 -12.07
C LEU A 308 5.47 -14.17 -12.74
N PHE A 309 5.34 -12.84 -12.91
CA PHE A 309 6.41 -12.02 -13.48
C PHE A 309 7.62 -11.88 -12.55
N ALA A 310 7.42 -11.86 -11.23
CA ALA A 310 8.52 -11.85 -10.26
C ALA A 310 9.33 -13.15 -10.33
N ILE A 311 8.67 -14.32 -10.36
CA ILE A 311 9.34 -15.62 -10.53
C ILE A 311 10.06 -15.67 -11.87
N GLY A 312 9.39 -15.26 -12.95
CA GLY A 312 10.00 -15.20 -14.28
C GLY A 312 11.24 -14.30 -14.32
N PHE A 313 11.20 -13.16 -13.62
CA PHE A 313 12.34 -12.24 -13.53
C PHE A 313 13.50 -12.84 -12.74
N VAL A 314 13.24 -13.49 -11.60
CA VAL A 314 14.28 -14.19 -10.81
C VAL A 314 14.90 -15.32 -11.62
N LEU A 315 14.08 -16.09 -12.35
CA LEU A 315 14.57 -17.12 -13.25
C LEU A 315 15.40 -16.53 -14.38
N PHE A 316 15.00 -15.41 -14.99
CA PHE A 316 15.77 -14.73 -16.03
C PHE A 316 17.14 -14.26 -15.51
N MET A 317 17.21 -13.72 -14.29
CA MET A 317 18.45 -13.23 -13.68
C MET A 317 19.43 -14.35 -13.33
N ASN A 318 18.93 -15.54 -13.01
CA ASN A 318 19.76 -16.68 -12.58
C ASN A 318 20.04 -17.69 -13.69
N ILE A 319 19.05 -17.93 -14.55
CA ILE A 319 19.05 -18.88 -15.66
C ILE A 319 19.07 -18.04 -16.93
N ASN A 320 20.26 -17.80 -17.45
CA ASN A 320 20.55 -16.92 -18.59
C ASN A 320 20.06 -17.50 -19.94
N MET A 321 18.82 -18.03 -19.98
CA MET A 321 18.18 -18.63 -21.15
C MET A 321 17.36 -17.58 -21.90
N GLU A 322 17.51 -17.53 -23.23
CA GLU A 322 16.83 -16.56 -24.10
C GLU A 322 15.29 -16.62 -23.99
N GLN A 323 14.73 -17.78 -23.66
CA GLN A 323 13.29 -17.97 -23.46
C GLN A 323 12.71 -17.08 -22.36
N PHE A 324 13.51 -16.72 -21.34
CA PHE A 324 13.10 -15.85 -20.24
C PHE A 324 13.36 -14.36 -20.51
N SER A 325 13.89 -13.98 -21.68
CA SER A 325 14.19 -12.58 -22.03
C SER A 325 12.98 -11.63 -21.95
N TYR A 326 11.77 -12.15 -22.09
CA TYR A 326 10.52 -11.43 -21.89
C TYR A 326 10.30 -10.99 -20.44
N PHE A 327 10.86 -11.69 -19.46
CA PHE A 327 10.77 -11.38 -18.03
C PHE A 327 11.91 -10.45 -17.58
N ASN A 328 12.17 -9.40 -18.35
CA ASN A 328 13.12 -8.37 -17.97
C ASN A 328 12.49 -7.34 -17.01
N ILE A 329 13.34 -6.47 -16.44
CA ILE A 329 12.92 -5.45 -15.48
C ILE A 329 11.89 -4.45 -16.04
N ASN A 330 11.95 -4.13 -17.34
CA ASN A 330 11.01 -3.21 -17.96
C ASN A 330 9.62 -3.84 -18.10
N THR A 331 9.56 -5.13 -18.42
CA THR A 331 8.29 -5.87 -18.40
C THR A 331 7.72 -5.94 -16.99
N PHE A 332 8.56 -6.20 -15.97
CA PHE A 332 8.12 -6.18 -14.58
C PHE A 332 7.51 -4.83 -14.16
N ARG A 333 8.16 -3.71 -14.53
CA ARG A 333 7.62 -2.35 -14.31
C ARG A 333 6.28 -2.13 -15.01
N PHE A 334 6.17 -2.55 -16.27
CA PHE A 334 4.92 -2.42 -17.01
C PHE A 334 3.77 -3.16 -16.34
N VAL A 335 4.02 -4.40 -15.89
CA VAL A 335 3.04 -5.20 -15.17
C VAL A 335 2.68 -4.57 -13.82
N SER A 336 3.66 -4.02 -13.09
CA SER A 336 3.41 -3.28 -11.85
C SER A 336 2.57 -2.02 -12.07
N ALA A 337 2.79 -1.29 -13.15
CA ALA A 337 1.96 -0.12 -13.50
C ALA A 337 0.52 -0.51 -13.84
N LEU A 338 0.31 -1.63 -14.55
CA LEU A 338 -1.03 -2.14 -14.83
C LEU A 338 -1.73 -2.62 -13.55
N GLU A 339 -1.01 -3.34 -12.70
CA GLU A 339 -1.50 -3.75 -11.39
C GLU A 339 -1.95 -2.55 -10.56
N THR A 340 -1.16 -1.48 -10.60
CA THR A 340 -1.44 -0.23 -9.90
C THR A 340 -2.78 0.37 -10.31
N ILE A 341 -3.04 0.40 -11.61
CA ILE A 341 -4.30 0.91 -12.18
C ILE A 341 -5.46 -0.01 -11.78
N ILE A 342 -5.29 -1.32 -11.91
CA ILE A 342 -6.31 -2.32 -11.60
C ILE A 342 -6.72 -2.24 -10.13
N ILE A 343 -5.77 -2.18 -9.20
CA ILE A 343 -6.08 -2.10 -7.76
C ILE A 343 -6.70 -0.76 -7.41
N THR A 344 -6.16 0.35 -7.92
CA THR A 344 -6.74 1.68 -7.69
C THR A 344 -8.21 1.70 -8.13
N PHE A 345 -8.52 1.17 -9.31
CA PHE A 345 -9.89 1.04 -9.80
C PHE A 345 -10.74 0.11 -8.91
N ALA A 346 -10.20 -1.04 -8.48
CA ALA A 346 -10.91 -1.99 -7.63
C ALA A 346 -11.27 -1.41 -6.25
N ILE A 347 -10.40 -0.57 -5.66
CA ILE A 347 -10.68 0.12 -4.40
C ILE A 347 -11.82 1.13 -4.61
N ILE A 348 -11.76 1.95 -5.67
CA ILE A 348 -12.80 2.94 -5.98
C ILE A 348 -14.15 2.26 -6.22
N TYR A 349 -14.18 1.21 -7.04
CA TYR A 349 -15.37 0.44 -7.34
C TYR A 349 -16.02 -0.11 -6.05
N ARG A 350 -15.22 -0.66 -5.14
CA ARG A 350 -15.70 -1.14 -3.84
C ARG A 350 -16.27 -0.04 -2.95
N VAL A 351 -15.64 1.13 -2.93
CA VAL A 351 -16.09 2.26 -2.11
C VAL A 351 -17.44 2.76 -2.62
N LYS A 352 -17.61 2.83 -3.94
CA LYS A 352 -18.88 3.16 -4.56
C LYS A 352 -19.98 2.16 -4.19
N ASP A 353 -19.74 0.85 -4.35
CA ASP A 353 -20.72 -0.18 -3.96
C ASP A 353 -21.14 -0.06 -2.48
N LEU A 354 -20.20 0.28 -1.59
CA LEU A 354 -20.51 0.50 -0.17
C LEU A 354 -21.32 1.78 0.07
N GLN A 355 -21.10 2.84 -0.71
CA GLN A 355 -21.90 4.06 -0.62
C GLN A 355 -23.34 3.82 -1.08
N ASP A 356 -23.53 3.10 -2.19
CA ASP A 356 -24.84 2.74 -2.71
C ASP A 356 -25.61 1.90 -1.67
N LEU A 357 -24.95 0.91 -1.04
CA LEU A 357 -25.55 0.10 0.02
C LEU A 357 -25.91 0.93 1.26
N ASN A 358 -25.03 1.85 1.67
CA ASN A 358 -25.29 2.74 2.81
C ASN A 358 -26.46 3.70 2.55
N GLN A 359 -26.67 4.11 1.30
CA GLN A 359 -27.81 4.92 0.92
C GLN A 359 -29.11 4.12 1.06
N ILE A 360 -29.14 2.88 0.57
CA ILE A 360 -30.29 1.98 0.73
C ILE A 360 -30.64 1.80 2.23
N TYR A 361 -29.63 1.58 3.09
CA TYR A 361 -29.89 1.47 4.53
C TYR A 361 -30.44 2.74 5.16
N ARG A 362 -30.02 3.92 4.69
CA ARG A 362 -30.59 5.20 5.17
C ARG A 362 -32.05 5.32 4.80
N GLU A 363 -32.39 5.01 3.56
CA GLU A 363 -33.78 5.02 3.08
C GLU A 363 -34.65 4.02 3.86
N GLU A 364 -34.12 2.83 4.17
CA GLU A 364 -34.82 1.82 4.98
C GLU A 364 -35.05 2.31 6.43
N ILE A 365 -34.03 2.93 7.04
CA ILE A 365 -34.13 3.51 8.39
C ILE A 365 -35.18 4.62 8.41
N ASP A 366 -35.17 5.54 7.44
CA ASP A 366 -36.14 6.63 7.36
C ASP A 366 -37.58 6.09 7.24
N ASN A 367 -37.79 5.03 6.45
CA ASN A 367 -39.08 4.36 6.35
C ASN A 367 -39.51 3.74 7.70
N TYR A 368 -38.61 3.08 8.43
CA TYR A 368 -38.93 2.55 9.75
C TYR A 368 -39.25 3.65 10.76
N LEU A 369 -38.56 4.79 10.71
CA LEU A 369 -38.85 5.95 11.56
C LEU A 369 -40.26 6.47 11.31
N ILE A 370 -40.67 6.64 10.04
CA ILE A 370 -42.04 7.05 9.69
C ILE A 370 -43.09 6.08 10.25
N VAL A 371 -42.84 4.77 10.14
CA VAL A 371 -43.75 3.73 10.67
C VAL A 371 -43.83 3.81 12.20
N LEU A 372 -42.71 4.02 12.88
CA LEU A 372 -42.66 4.14 14.34
C LEU A 372 -43.37 5.41 14.82
N ASP A 373 -43.18 6.54 14.13
CA ASP A 373 -43.85 7.79 14.45
C ASP A 373 -45.37 7.64 14.33
N ARG A 374 -45.86 7.05 13.23
CA ARG A 374 -47.29 6.77 13.07
C ARG A 374 -47.85 5.89 14.17
N LYS A 375 -47.15 4.81 14.54
CA LYS A 375 -47.55 3.95 15.67
C LYS A 375 -47.53 4.69 17.00
N SER A 376 -46.57 5.59 17.20
CA SER A 376 -46.48 6.41 18.41
C SER A 376 -47.67 7.36 18.52
N GLU A 377 -48.11 7.96 17.42
CA GLU A 377 -49.31 8.79 17.34
C GLU A 377 -50.58 7.97 17.58
N GLU A 378 -50.70 6.78 16.97
CA GLU A 378 -51.80 5.86 17.24
C GLU A 378 -51.90 5.50 18.74
N ILE A 379 -50.77 5.27 19.42
CA ILE A 379 -50.74 5.00 20.86
C ILE A 379 -51.09 6.24 21.68
N LYS A 380 -50.60 7.43 21.31
CA LYS A 380 -50.98 8.69 21.97
C LYS A 380 -52.48 8.93 21.86
N ASN A 381 -53.04 8.77 20.66
CA ASN A 381 -54.48 8.92 20.40
C ASN A 381 -55.30 7.90 21.20
N LYS A 382 -54.84 6.64 21.33
CA LYS A 382 -55.49 5.63 22.18
C LYS A 382 -55.43 5.97 23.67
N LYS A 383 -54.35 6.56 24.16
CA LYS A 383 -54.21 7.01 25.56
C LYS A 383 -55.03 8.26 25.90
N GLN A 384 -55.53 8.98 24.89
CA GLN A 384 -56.27 10.23 25.08
C GLN A 384 -57.77 10.04 25.33
N ILE A 385 -58.30 8.81 25.17
CA ILE A 385 -59.67 8.47 25.61
C ILE A 385 -59.65 8.48 27.14
N SER A 386 -60.41 9.40 27.76
CA SER A 386 -60.42 9.48 29.22
C SER A 386 -60.92 8.15 29.82
N PRO A 387 -60.42 7.72 30.99
CA PRO A 387 -60.88 6.50 31.67
C PRO A 387 -62.41 6.45 31.79
N LEU A 388 -63.03 7.61 32.00
CA LEU A 388 -64.47 7.79 32.09
C LEU A 388 -65.18 7.55 30.74
N ASP A 389 -64.61 8.07 29.64
CA ASP A 389 -65.15 7.87 28.28
C ASP A 389 -65.01 6.41 27.83
N SER A 390 -63.90 5.75 28.20
CA SER A 390 -63.70 4.32 27.93
C SER A 390 -64.76 3.45 28.61
N LEU A 391 -65.11 3.75 29.86
CA LEU A 391 -66.15 3.05 30.62
C LEU A 391 -67.55 3.39 30.10
N LYS A 392 -67.78 4.65 29.71
CA LYS A 392 -69.04 5.10 29.12
C LYS A 392 -69.37 4.32 27.86
N ILE A 393 -68.38 4.15 26.96
CA ILE A 393 -68.53 3.39 25.73
C ILE A 393 -68.67 1.88 26.02
N LYS A 394 -67.82 1.33 26.88
CA LYS A 394 -67.79 -0.12 27.18
C LYS A 394 -69.07 -0.64 27.83
N TYR A 395 -69.64 0.12 28.77
CA TYR A 395 -70.83 -0.29 29.53
C TYR A 395 -72.10 0.48 29.13
N ASN A 396 -72.03 1.24 28.03
CA ASN A 396 -73.11 2.05 27.48
C ASN A 396 -73.82 2.89 28.56
N LEU A 397 -73.00 3.63 29.34
CA LEU A 397 -73.48 4.48 30.43
C LEU A 397 -74.17 5.72 29.86
N THR A 398 -75.32 6.05 30.42
CA THR A 398 -76.02 7.31 30.12
C THR A 398 -75.22 8.50 30.67
N ASN A 399 -75.44 9.70 30.12
CA ASN A 399 -74.80 10.92 30.62
C ASN A 399 -74.98 11.09 32.15
N ARG A 400 -76.17 10.77 32.66
CA ARG A 400 -76.48 10.89 34.08
C ARG A 400 -75.76 9.85 34.94
N GLU A 401 -75.61 8.63 34.45
CA GLU A 401 -74.81 7.59 35.12
C GLU A 401 -73.31 7.94 35.10
N THR A 402 -72.81 8.56 34.03
CA THR A 402 -71.43 9.06 33.93
C THR A 402 -71.15 10.19 34.94
N GLU A 403 -72.07 11.14 35.10
CA GLU A 403 -71.98 12.20 36.12
C GLU A 403 -71.99 11.63 37.54
N VAL A 404 -72.88 10.66 37.81
CA VAL A 404 -72.94 9.97 39.11
C VAL A 404 -71.64 9.20 39.37
N LEU A 405 -71.11 8.47 38.38
CA LEU A 405 -69.81 7.77 38.49
C LEU A 405 -68.65 8.73 38.78
N THR A 406 -68.66 9.92 38.15
CA THR A 406 -67.65 10.96 38.40
C THR A 406 -67.68 11.42 39.85
N CYS A 407 -68.87 11.71 40.39
CA CYS A 407 -69.02 12.13 41.78
C CYS A 407 -68.69 11.00 42.77
N LEU A 408 -68.98 9.74 42.41
CA LEU A 408 -68.54 8.56 43.17
C LEU A 408 -67.01 8.48 43.24
N TRP A 409 -66.32 8.69 42.11
CA TRP A 409 -64.87 8.73 42.00
C TRP A 409 -64.20 9.89 42.75
N GLU A 410 -64.93 10.96 43.01
CA GLU A 410 -64.51 12.07 43.88
C GLU A 410 -64.75 11.79 45.38
N GLY A 411 -65.39 10.67 45.72
CA GLY A 411 -65.64 10.27 47.11
C GLY A 411 -66.93 10.87 47.71
N MET A 412 -67.78 11.52 46.91
CA MET A 412 -68.98 12.22 47.41
C MET A 412 -70.07 11.26 47.89
N SER A 413 -70.64 11.49 49.09
CA SER A 413 -71.77 10.71 49.61
C SER A 413 -73.03 10.88 48.74
N ASN A 414 -74.00 9.97 48.85
CA ASN A 414 -75.24 10.08 48.05
C ASN A 414 -76.01 11.40 48.31
N ILE A 415 -75.84 12.01 49.49
CA ILE A 415 -76.40 13.31 49.84
C ILE A 415 -75.65 14.42 49.08
N GLN A 416 -74.33 14.41 49.12
CA GLN A 416 -73.49 15.38 48.39
C GLN A 416 -73.68 15.27 46.87
N ILE A 417 -73.85 14.06 46.33
CA ILE A 417 -74.17 13.85 44.92
C ILE A 417 -75.54 14.44 44.58
N SER A 418 -76.53 14.28 45.47
CA SER A 418 -77.87 14.79 45.28
C SER A 418 -77.90 16.32 45.21
N GLU A 419 -77.09 16.97 46.06
CA GLU A 419 -76.91 18.42 46.09
C GLU A 419 -76.14 18.91 44.84
N LYS A 420 -75.01 18.28 44.50
CA LYS A 420 -74.18 18.67 43.35
C LYS A 420 -74.89 18.51 42.01
N LEU A 421 -75.71 17.47 41.88
CA LEU A 421 -76.45 17.18 40.65
C LEU A 421 -77.89 17.72 40.65
N PHE A 422 -78.32 18.42 41.71
CA PHE A 422 -79.67 18.98 41.86
C PHE A 422 -80.80 17.95 41.66
N ILE A 423 -80.69 16.78 42.30
CA ILE A 423 -81.71 15.71 42.29
C ILE A 423 -81.96 15.17 43.69
N SER A 424 -83.04 14.41 43.89
CA SER A 424 -83.33 13.80 45.18
C SER A 424 -82.34 12.66 45.50
N VAL A 425 -82.11 12.40 46.80
CA VAL A 425 -81.28 11.28 47.27
C VAL A 425 -81.82 9.93 46.79
N SER A 426 -83.14 9.77 46.66
CA SER A 426 -83.77 8.56 46.12
C SER A 426 -83.43 8.36 44.63
N THR A 427 -83.42 9.42 43.83
CA THR A 427 -83.00 9.38 42.42
C THR A 427 -81.51 9.08 42.29
N VAL A 428 -80.65 9.59 43.17
CA VAL A 428 -79.23 9.18 43.23
C VAL A 428 -79.09 7.69 43.52
N LYS A 429 -79.80 7.15 44.52
CA LYS A 429 -79.78 5.70 44.83
C LYS A 429 -80.22 4.85 43.64
N TYR A 430 -81.21 5.30 42.87
CA TYR A 430 -81.65 4.64 41.65
C TYR A 430 -80.55 4.62 40.58
N HIS A 431 -79.93 5.77 40.29
CA HIS A 431 -78.82 5.84 39.33
C HIS A 431 -77.60 5.02 39.78
N VAL A 432 -77.26 5.03 41.07
CA VAL A 432 -76.15 4.22 41.62
C VAL A 432 -76.44 2.73 41.49
N LYS A 433 -77.68 2.29 41.74
CA LYS A 433 -78.08 0.89 41.56
C LYS A 433 -77.94 0.44 40.11
N ASN A 434 -78.48 1.23 39.17
CA ASN A 434 -78.38 0.92 37.73
C ASN A 434 -76.93 0.95 37.25
N LEU A 435 -76.13 1.92 37.73
CA LEU A 435 -74.70 2.00 37.45
C LEU A 435 -73.96 0.77 37.96
N TYR A 436 -74.25 0.28 39.17
CA TYR A 436 -73.64 -0.94 39.72
C TYR A 436 -73.99 -2.17 38.91
N THR A 437 -75.24 -2.30 38.47
CA THR A 437 -75.66 -3.39 37.58
C THR A 437 -74.95 -3.32 36.24
N LYS A 438 -74.82 -2.13 35.63
CA LYS A 438 -74.12 -1.96 34.34
C LYS A 438 -72.61 -2.17 34.44
N LEU A 439 -71.98 -1.76 35.55
CA LEU A 439 -70.55 -1.92 35.79
C LEU A 439 -70.19 -3.30 36.39
N GLU A 440 -71.18 -4.14 36.68
CA GLU A 440 -71.03 -5.46 37.32
C GLU A 440 -70.28 -5.39 38.67
N ILE A 441 -70.59 -4.38 39.47
CA ILE A 441 -70.02 -4.17 40.81
C ILE A 441 -71.10 -4.21 41.88
N ASN A 442 -70.71 -4.53 43.11
CA ASN A 442 -71.64 -4.74 44.21
C ASN A 442 -71.63 -3.61 45.24
N ASN A 443 -70.55 -2.83 45.29
CA ASN A 443 -70.39 -1.82 46.33
C ASN A 443 -69.57 -0.59 45.86
N ARG A 444 -69.63 0.45 46.71
CA ARG A 444 -68.96 1.73 46.46
C ARG A 444 -67.44 1.62 46.43
N SER A 445 -66.87 0.70 47.22
CA SER A 445 -65.43 0.47 47.28
C SER A 445 -64.91 -0.09 45.96
N GLU A 446 -65.66 -0.98 45.30
CA GLU A 446 -65.37 -1.49 43.97
C GLU A 446 -65.45 -0.39 42.90
N ALA A 447 -66.44 0.52 42.99
CA ALA A 447 -66.52 1.68 42.10
C ALA A 447 -65.28 2.60 42.21
N LEU A 448 -64.76 2.80 43.43
CA LEU A 448 -63.54 3.55 43.68
C LEU A 448 -62.28 2.79 43.22
N TYR A 449 -62.28 1.47 43.35
CA TYR A 449 -61.19 0.62 42.86
C TYR A 449 -61.09 0.70 41.33
N LEU A 450 -62.21 0.72 40.61
CA LEU A 450 -62.22 0.92 39.15
C LEU A 450 -61.51 2.20 38.72
N LYS A 451 -61.64 3.31 39.47
CA LYS A 451 -60.89 4.54 39.20
C LYS A 451 -59.39 4.28 39.16
N LYS A 452 -58.86 3.54 40.13
CA LYS A 452 -57.43 3.23 40.23
C LYS A 452 -56.95 2.29 39.11
N THR A 453 -57.80 1.35 38.71
CA THR A 453 -57.50 0.37 37.65
C THR A 453 -57.47 1.01 36.26
N TYR A 454 -58.32 2.01 36.01
CA TYR A 454 -58.40 2.67 34.69
C TYR A 454 -57.64 4.01 34.62
N SER A 455 -57.10 4.54 35.73
CA SER A 455 -56.25 5.76 35.75
C SER A 455 -54.73 5.48 35.77
N LYS A 456 -54.32 4.21 35.67
CA LYS A 456 -52.93 3.78 35.42
C LYS A 456 -52.75 3.52 33.94
#